data_AF-A0A2E0VS21-F1
#
_entry.id   AF-A0A2E0VS21-F1
#
_cell.length_a   1.000
_cell.length_b   1.000
_cell.length_c   1.000
_cell.angle_alpha   90.00
_cell.angle_beta   90.00
_cell.angle_gamma   90.00
#
_symmetry.space_group_name_H-M   'P 1'
#
loop_
_entity.id
_entity.type
_entity.pdbx_description
1 polymer ?
#
loop_
_entity_poly.entity_id
_entity_poly.type
_entity_poly.pdbx_seq_one_letter_code
_entity_poly.pdbx_strand_id
1 'polypeptide(L)'
;MVQYNDMVEALKDLEQRGYSIDFSLLPDCLYCASSNLKLKPEDFTVMETHRFESLDSSPDNNSVIYAISSNDGKNRGVLVDAYGTYAEEMTHEMAKKLSAT
;
A
#
# COMPACT_ATOMS: atom_id res chain seq x y z
N MET A 1 -13.92 2.10 -11.34
CA MET A 1 -12.80 2.57 -10.50
C MET A 1 -13.32 3.68 -9.63
N VAL A 2 -13.21 3.53 -8.31
CA VAL A 2 -13.53 4.62 -7.38
C VAL A 2 -12.32 5.55 -7.36
N GLN A 3 -12.54 6.83 -7.66
CA GLN A 3 -11.56 7.89 -7.44
C GLN A 3 -11.94 8.62 -6.16
N TYR A 4 -10.96 8.79 -5.29
CA TYR A 4 -11.10 9.55 -4.06
C TYR A 4 -10.44 10.91 -4.26
N ASN A 5 -11.06 11.95 -3.72
CA ASN A 5 -10.52 13.31 -3.79
C ASN A 5 -9.48 13.54 -2.70
N ASP A 6 -9.59 12.81 -1.59
CA ASP A 6 -8.73 12.94 -0.43
C ASP A 6 -8.28 11.57 0.09
N MET A 7 -7.07 11.54 0.64
CA MET A 7 -6.45 10.32 1.19
C MET A 7 -7.25 9.77 2.37
N VAL A 8 -7.80 10.63 3.22
CA VAL A 8 -8.59 10.25 4.39
C VAL A 8 -9.89 9.57 3.95
N GLU A 9 -10.54 10.07 2.88
CA GLU A 9 -11.72 9.43 2.32
C GLU A 9 -11.41 8.02 1.80
N ALA A 10 -10.30 7.87 1.08
CA ALA A 10 -9.87 6.58 0.55
C ALA A 10 -9.57 5.57 1.65
N LEU A 11 -8.80 5.96 2.67
CA LEU A 11 -8.49 5.09 3.80
C LEU A 11 -9.75 4.66 4.55
N LYS A 12 -10.68 5.60 4.76
CA LYS A 12 -11.93 5.32 5.45
C LYS A 12 -12.83 4.37 4.67
N ASP A 13 -12.94 4.52 3.35
CA ASP A 13 -13.69 3.58 2.52
C ASP A 13 -13.04 2.19 2.51
N LEU A 14 -11.72 2.12 2.34
CA LEU A 14 -10.96 0.87 2.37
C LEU A 14 -11.13 0.16 3.72
N GLU A 15 -11.05 0.89 4.83
CA GLU A 15 -11.32 0.35 6.17
C GLU A 15 -12.74 -0.22 6.28
N GLN A 16 -13.76 0.49 5.78
CA GLN A 16 -15.15 0.01 5.75
C GLN A 16 -15.33 -1.24 4.88
N ARG A 17 -14.49 -1.41 3.84
CA ARG A 17 -14.44 -2.60 2.99
C ARG A 17 -13.62 -3.75 3.59
N GLY A 18 -13.07 -3.56 4.79
CA GLY A 18 -12.34 -4.58 5.55
C GLY A 18 -10.83 -4.57 5.35
N TYR A 19 -10.26 -3.55 4.69
CA TYR A 19 -8.82 -3.33 4.63
C TYR A 19 -8.36 -2.59 5.89
N SER A 20 -8.43 -3.25 7.04
CA SER A 20 -8.20 -2.63 8.35
C SER A 20 -6.77 -2.80 8.87
N ILE A 21 -5.94 -3.58 8.17
CA ILE A 21 -4.53 -3.78 8.56
C ILE A 21 -3.69 -2.63 8.00
N ASP A 22 -2.89 -1.99 8.87
CA ASP A 22 -1.83 -1.09 8.44
C ASP A 22 -0.56 -1.90 8.15
N PHE A 23 -0.10 -1.87 6.89
CA PHE A 23 1.13 -2.49 6.46
C PHE A 23 2.23 -1.44 6.31
N SER A 24 3.36 -1.69 6.96
CA SER A 24 4.61 -1.00 6.71
C SER A 24 5.42 -1.75 5.66
N LEU A 25 6.09 -0.99 4.78
CA LEU A 25 7.00 -1.57 3.80
C LEU A 25 8.37 -1.83 4.43
N LEU A 26 8.88 -3.05 4.27
CA LEU A 26 10.25 -3.43 4.55
C LEU A 26 10.95 -3.83 3.24
N PRO A 27 12.30 -3.91 3.22
CA PRO A 27 13.06 -4.23 2.00
C PRO A 27 12.58 -5.48 1.25
N ASP A 28 12.27 -6.56 1.98
CA ASP A 28 11.93 -7.87 1.41
C ASP A 28 10.46 -8.29 1.60
N CYS A 29 9.67 -7.54 2.38
CA CYS A 29 8.31 -7.92 2.74
C CYS A 29 7.45 -6.74 3.23
N LEU A 30 6.15 -6.99 3.38
CA LEU A 30 5.25 -6.12 4.15
C LEU A 30 5.19 -6.60 5.59
N TYR A 31 5.15 -5.66 6.51
CA TYR A 31 5.07 -5.95 7.94
C TYR A 31 3.87 -5.26 8.57
N CYS A 32 3.09 -6.00 9.34
CA CYS A 32 2.05 -5.46 10.19
C CYS A 32 2.50 -5.58 11.65
N ALA A 33 2.70 -4.44 12.31
CA ALA A 33 3.11 -4.39 13.71
C ALA A 33 2.02 -4.94 14.66
N SER A 34 0.74 -4.65 14.39
CA SER A 34 -0.37 -5.03 15.26
C SER A 34 -0.53 -6.55 15.42
N SER A 35 -0.25 -7.31 14.35
CA SER A 35 -0.40 -8.77 14.33
C SER A 35 0.94 -9.51 14.26
N ASN A 36 2.07 -8.79 14.29
CA ASN A 36 3.41 -9.32 14.02
C ASN A 36 3.45 -10.19 12.75
N LEU A 37 2.70 -9.78 11.72
CA LEU A 37 2.53 -10.51 10.47
C LEU A 37 3.53 -10.00 9.44
N LYS A 38 4.18 -10.91 8.72
CA LYS A 38 5.05 -10.60 7.57
C LYS A 38 4.48 -11.25 6.33
N LEU A 39 4.35 -10.49 5.25
CA LEU A 39 3.90 -10.98 3.94
C LEU A 39 4.99 -10.72 2.90
N LYS A 40 5.54 -11.79 2.32
CA LYS A 40 6.49 -11.66 1.22
C LYS A 40 5.76 -11.29 -0.07
N PRO A 41 6.46 -10.78 -1.11
CA PRO A 41 5.83 -10.44 -2.38
C PRO A 41 5.07 -11.59 -3.05
N GLU A 42 5.40 -12.85 -2.72
CA GLU A 42 4.67 -14.04 -3.17
C GLU A 42 3.38 -14.31 -2.37
N ASP A 43 3.23 -13.79 -1.14
CA ASP A 43 2.15 -14.10 -0.20
C ASP A 43 0.96 -13.15 -0.25
N PHE A 44 1.06 -12.07 -1.03
CA PHE A 44 0.01 -11.06 -1.15
C PHE A 44 -0.23 -10.64 -2.60
N THR A 45 -1.36 -9.98 -2.82
CA THR A 45 -1.77 -9.37 -4.08
C THR A 45 -2.23 -7.94 -3.82
N VAL A 46 -1.80 -7.02 -4.68
CA VAL A 46 -2.31 -5.64 -4.72
C VAL A 46 -3.64 -5.67 -5.44
N MET A 47 -4.71 -5.31 -4.74
CA MET A 47 -6.07 -5.33 -5.25
C MET A 47 -6.42 -4.01 -5.93
N GLU A 48 -6.03 -2.90 -5.32
CA GLU A 48 -6.33 -1.54 -5.79
C GLU A 48 -5.14 -0.62 -5.48
N THR A 49 -4.92 0.35 -6.36
CA THR A 49 -3.89 1.39 -6.19
C THR A 49 -4.55 2.75 -6.36
N HIS A 50 -4.38 3.62 -5.38
CA HIS A 50 -4.91 4.98 -5.39
C HIS A 50 -3.75 5.96 -5.23
N ARG A 51 -3.50 6.76 -6.27
CA ARG A 51 -2.47 7.79 -6.26
C ARG A 51 -3.11 9.14 -5.93
N PHE A 52 -2.50 9.85 -4.99
CA PHE A 52 -2.89 11.17 -4.56
C PHE A 52 -1.75 12.13 -4.86
N GLU A 53 -2.06 13.18 -5.61
CA GLU A 53 -1.15 14.28 -5.88
C GLU A 53 -1.41 15.36 -4.82
N SER A 54 -0.39 15.76 -4.07
CA SER A 54 -0.55 16.87 -3.13
C SER A 54 -0.72 18.18 -3.91
N LEU A 55 -1.47 19.13 -3.33
CA LEU A 55 -1.74 20.44 -3.95
C LEU A 55 -0.47 21.30 -4.14
N ASP A 56 0.62 20.97 -3.45
CA ASP A 56 1.92 21.58 -3.65
C ASP A 56 2.52 21.07 -4.98
N SER A 57 2.73 21.99 -5.93
CA SER A 57 3.26 21.76 -7.29
C SER A 57 4.70 21.22 -7.37
N SER A 58 5.15 20.54 -6.32
CA SER A 58 6.34 19.71 -6.29
C SER A 58 6.01 18.35 -6.92
N PRO A 59 6.62 17.96 -8.05
CA PRO A 59 6.42 16.65 -8.68
C PRO A 59 6.85 15.47 -7.78
N ASP A 60 7.44 15.78 -6.63
CA ASP A 60 8.01 14.90 -5.63
C ASP A 60 7.01 14.51 -4.52
N ASN A 61 5.87 15.20 -4.43
CA ASN A 61 4.95 15.12 -3.28
C ASN A 61 3.71 14.24 -3.56
N ASN A 62 3.94 13.08 -4.19
CA ASN A 62 2.90 12.11 -4.50
C ASN A 62 2.84 11.01 -3.44
N SER A 63 1.62 10.69 -2.98
CA SER A 63 1.36 9.56 -2.09
C SER A 63 0.59 8.47 -2.84
N VAL A 64 0.91 7.22 -2.57
CA VAL A 64 0.23 6.07 -3.15
C VAL A 64 -0.30 5.18 -2.04
N ILE A 65 -1.59 4.87 -2.08
CA ILE A 65 -2.21 3.86 -1.24
C ILE A 65 -2.37 2.59 -2.06
N TYR A 66 -1.84 1.48 -1.56
CA TYR A 66 -2.05 0.15 -2.09
C TYR A 66 -3.01 -0.60 -1.16
N ALA A 67 -4.15 -1.04 -1.68
CA ALA A 67 -5.03 -1.98 -1.00
C ALA A 67 -4.52 -3.39 -1.25
N ILE A 68 -4.17 -4.10 -0.18
CA ILE A 68 -3.44 -5.36 -0.23
C ILE A 68 -4.27 -6.45 0.42
N SER A 69 -4.32 -7.60 -0.24
CA SER A 69 -4.88 -8.83 0.32
C SER A 69 -3.82 -9.90 0.33
N SER A 70 -3.69 -10.62 1.44
CA SER A 70 -2.96 -11.90 1.43
C SER A 70 -3.67 -12.88 0.50
N ASN A 71 -2.89 -13.79 -0.09
CA ASN A 71 -3.41 -14.81 -1.00
C ASN A 71 -4.37 -15.79 -0.32
N ASP A 72 -4.29 -15.94 1.01
CA ASP A 72 -5.24 -16.73 1.78
C ASP A 72 -6.59 -16.01 2.00
N GLY A 73 -6.68 -14.73 1.60
CA GLY A 73 -7.86 -13.88 1.72
C GLY A 73 -8.22 -13.44 3.14
N LYS A 74 -7.44 -13.86 4.15
CA LYS A 74 -7.73 -13.61 5.58
C LYS A 74 -7.23 -12.26 6.05
N ASN A 75 -6.10 -11.82 5.51
CA ASN A 75 -5.45 -10.58 5.91
C ASN A 75 -5.61 -9.54 4.81
N ARG A 76 -6.32 -8.45 5.10
CA ARG A 76 -6.53 -7.34 4.18
C ARG A 76 -6.17 -6.03 4.85
N GLY A 77 -5.45 -5.20 4.13
CA GLY A 77 -4.93 -3.95 4.66
C GLY A 77 -4.51 -2.97 3.61
N VAL A 78 -3.92 -1.89 4.07
CA VAL A 78 -3.43 -0.81 3.24
C VAL A 78 -1.94 -0.62 3.48
N LEU A 79 -1.20 -0.35 2.42
CA LEU A 79 0.15 0.19 2.48
C LEU A 79 0.08 1.62 1.98
N VAL A 80 0.55 2.56 2.79
CA VAL A 80 0.71 3.96 2.40
C VAL A 80 2.18 4.21 2.08
N ASP A 81 2.46 4.51 0.82
CA ASP A 81 3.77 4.98 0.37
C ASP A 81 3.69 6.48 0.11
N ALA A 82 3.99 7.26 1.15
CA ALA A 82 4.21 8.69 1.03
C ALA A 82 5.70 8.90 0.74
N TYR A 83 6.02 9.69 -0.29
CA TYR A 83 7.37 10.12 -0.67
C TYR A 83 8.29 9.12 -1.39
N GLY A 84 7.85 7.90 -1.71
CA GLY A 84 8.75 6.93 -2.35
C GLY A 84 10.02 6.68 -1.53
N THR A 85 9.99 6.98 -0.21
CA THR A 85 11.13 6.89 0.71
C THR A 85 11.67 5.46 0.77
N TYR A 86 10.85 4.49 0.39
CA TYR A 86 11.19 3.08 0.39
C TYR A 86 11.63 2.54 -0.98
N ALA A 87 11.56 3.35 -2.05
CA ALA A 87 11.88 2.89 -3.41
C ALA A 87 13.36 2.52 -3.58
N GLU A 88 14.26 3.19 -2.87
CA GLU A 88 15.70 2.90 -2.93
C GLU A 88 16.12 1.73 -2.02
N GLU A 89 15.32 1.37 -1.01
CA GLU A 89 15.65 0.33 -0.04
C GLU A 89 14.94 -1.02 -0.29
N MET A 90 14.01 -1.07 -1.25
CA MET A 90 13.25 -2.30 -1.54
C MET A 90 13.96 -3.23 -2.52
N THR A 91 13.75 -4.54 -2.31
CA THR A 91 14.23 -5.58 -3.23
C THR A 91 13.53 -5.48 -4.58
N HIS A 92 14.19 -6.00 -5.63
CA HIS A 92 13.63 -6.03 -6.98
C HIS A 92 12.26 -6.73 -7.05
N GLU A 93 12.06 -7.79 -6.27
CA GLU A 93 10.79 -8.52 -6.21
C GLU A 93 9.66 -7.65 -5.64
N MET A 94 9.92 -6.90 -4.56
CA MET A 94 8.96 -5.96 -3.99
C MET A 94 8.64 -4.82 -4.96
N ALA A 95 9.66 -4.21 -5.57
CA ALA A 95 9.48 -3.15 -6.57
C ALA A 95 8.65 -3.62 -7.76
N LYS A 96 8.94 -4.83 -8.27
CA LYS A 96 8.18 -5.43 -9.36
C LYS A 96 6.74 -5.74 -8.94
N LYS A 97 6.52 -6.24 -7.72
CA LYS A 97 5.19 -6.55 -7.21
C LYS A 97 4.29 -5.32 -7.08
N LEU A 98 4.84 -4.20 -6.60
CA LEU A 98 4.10 -2.95 -6.42
C LEU A 98 3.92 -2.17 -7.73
N SER A 99 4.86 -2.29 -8.69
CA SER A 99 4.78 -1.64 -10.00
C SER A 99 3.94 -2.38 -11.04
N ALA A 100 3.62 -3.66 -10.83
CA ALA A 100 2.88 -4.48 -11.80
C ALA A 100 1.35 -4.27 -11.79
N THR A 101 0.85 -3.15 -11.25
CA THR A 101 -0.60 -2.86 -11.17
C THR A 101 -1.05 -1.88 -12.26
#